data_AF-A0A9E6WQS7-F1
#
_entry.id   AF-A0A9E6WQS7-F1
#
_cell.length_a   1.000
_cell.length_b   1.000
_cell.length_c   1.000
_cell.angle_alpha   90.00
_cell.angle_beta   90.00
_cell.angle_gamma   90.00
#
_symmetry.space_group_name_H-M   'P 1'
#
loop_
_entity.id
_entity.type
_entity.pdbx_description
1 polymer ?
#
loop_
_entity_poly.entity_id
_entity_poly.type
_entity_poly.pdbx_seq_one_letter_code
_entity_poly.pdbx_strand_id
1 'polypeptide(L)'
;MLILLPPSEKKAADPGSAINVYTGVLYKALDWASLNSAAQERGQQSIAIISAKYGVLKPLDLIAPYKQKINNKLMRKPVTDYLEAMSPSLIVDCRSSTYQGVWTAPFSKCVDIKVFTEVDGVKKVITHMSKKTRGEVTRTLLEDISPTNPHELFEIISRHFQCKLIGATDKSPWELEVIAR
;
A
#
# COMPACT_ATOMS: atom_id res chain seq x y z
N MET A 1 -9.56 8.03 -2.29
CA MET A 1 -8.12 7.69 -2.35
C MET A 1 -7.92 6.35 -3.05
N LEU A 2 -6.68 6.04 -3.45
CA LEU A 2 -6.22 4.72 -3.88
C LEU A 2 -5.00 4.31 -3.03
N ILE A 3 -5.00 3.11 -2.49
CA ILE A 3 -3.91 2.53 -1.70
C ILE A 3 -3.22 1.46 -2.56
N LEU A 4 -1.93 1.63 -2.82
CA LEU A 4 -1.15 0.69 -3.60
C LEU A 4 -0.44 -0.29 -2.68
N LEU A 5 -0.72 -1.58 -2.83
CA LEU A 5 -0.07 -2.64 -2.07
C LEU A 5 0.85 -3.49 -2.97
N PRO A 6 2.00 -3.97 -2.46
CA PRO A 6 2.76 -5.01 -3.13
C PRO A 6 2.09 -6.37 -2.88
N PRO A 7 2.32 -7.40 -3.72
CA PRO A 7 1.83 -8.73 -3.42
C PRO A 7 2.65 -9.32 -2.26
N SER A 8 2.20 -10.43 -1.71
CA SER A 8 2.96 -11.14 -0.71
C SER A 8 3.89 -12.22 -1.28
N GLU A 9 5.08 -12.33 -0.70
CA GLU A 9 5.98 -13.47 -0.92
C GLU A 9 5.31 -14.78 -0.47
N LYS A 10 4.76 -14.79 0.75
CA LYS A 10 3.98 -15.90 1.30
C LYS A 10 2.56 -15.87 0.76
N LYS A 11 2.10 -17.01 0.26
CA LYS A 11 0.74 -17.18 -0.27
C LYS A 11 0.07 -18.40 0.34
N ALA A 12 -1.25 -18.40 0.37
CA ALA A 12 -2.05 -19.58 0.70
C ALA A 12 -1.78 -20.72 -0.30
N ALA A 13 -2.08 -21.96 0.09
CA ALA A 13 -1.92 -23.13 -0.77
C ALA A 13 -3.04 -23.23 -1.82
N ASP A 14 -4.24 -22.79 -1.47
CA ASP A 14 -5.43 -22.91 -2.31
C ASP A 14 -5.77 -21.59 -3.01
N PRO A 15 -6.46 -21.63 -4.16
CA PRO A 15 -7.02 -20.44 -4.80
C PRO A 15 -8.06 -19.74 -3.92
N GLY A 16 -8.21 -18.43 -4.11
CA GLY A 16 -9.17 -17.62 -3.38
C GLY A 16 -9.07 -16.15 -3.74
N SER A 17 -9.75 -15.28 -3.00
CA SER A 17 -9.59 -13.83 -3.15
C SER A 17 -8.15 -13.40 -2.90
N ALA A 18 -7.68 -12.39 -3.64
CA ALA A 18 -6.31 -11.89 -3.55
C ALA A 18 -5.90 -11.55 -2.11
N ILE A 19 -6.80 -10.92 -1.35
CA ILE A 19 -6.57 -10.56 0.05
C ILE A 19 -6.37 -11.75 0.98
N ASN A 20 -6.98 -12.91 0.66
CA ASN A 20 -6.83 -14.15 1.43
C ASN A 20 -5.66 -15.00 0.92
N VAL A 21 -5.34 -14.92 -0.37
CA VAL A 21 -4.21 -15.64 -0.96
C VAL A 21 -2.89 -15.00 -0.53
N TYR A 22 -2.79 -13.69 -0.38
CA TYR A 22 -1.56 -13.04 0.10
C TYR A 22 -1.51 -13.04 1.64
N THR A 23 -0.58 -13.78 2.24
CA THR A 23 -0.60 -14.09 3.71
C THR A 23 0.61 -13.60 4.50
N GLY A 24 1.50 -12.84 3.87
CA GLY A 24 2.70 -12.30 4.54
C GLY A 24 2.41 -11.14 5.49
N VAL A 25 3.49 -10.61 6.08
CA VAL A 25 3.46 -9.65 7.21
C VAL A 25 2.52 -8.46 7.00
N LEU A 26 2.53 -7.82 5.83
CA LEU A 26 1.65 -6.69 5.52
C LEU A 26 0.17 -7.07 5.62
N TYR A 27 -0.20 -8.18 4.99
CA TYR A 27 -1.58 -8.65 4.92
C TYR A 27 -2.08 -9.17 6.28
N LYS A 28 -1.19 -9.77 7.07
CA LYS A 28 -1.47 -10.13 8.47
C LYS A 28 -1.73 -8.89 9.34
N ALA A 29 -0.99 -7.81 9.13
CA ALA A 29 -1.16 -6.59 9.91
C ALA A 29 -2.35 -5.74 9.44
N LEU A 30 -2.71 -5.83 8.16
CA LEU A 30 -3.97 -5.31 7.63
C LEU A 30 -5.17 -6.02 8.26
N ASP A 31 -5.06 -7.34 8.43
CA ASP A 31 -6.04 -8.20 9.10
C ASP A 31 -7.47 -8.00 8.54
N TRP A 32 -7.59 -8.20 7.24
CA TRP A 32 -8.82 -7.95 6.47
C TRP A 32 -10.07 -8.62 7.07
N ALA A 33 -9.92 -9.83 7.60
CA ALA A 33 -11.04 -10.61 8.12
C ALA A 33 -11.68 -9.98 9.37
N SER A 34 -10.95 -9.16 10.12
CA SER A 34 -11.50 -8.48 11.30
C SER A 34 -12.07 -7.09 11.01
N LEU A 35 -11.95 -6.59 9.77
CA LEU A 35 -12.59 -5.35 9.36
C LEU A 35 -14.11 -5.53 9.29
N ASN A 36 -14.86 -4.51 9.70
CA ASN A 36 -16.31 -4.48 9.49
C ASN A 36 -16.65 -4.37 7.98
N SER A 37 -17.91 -4.63 7.64
CA SER A 37 -18.37 -4.65 6.24
C SER A 37 -18.13 -3.33 5.50
N ALA A 38 -18.28 -2.19 6.17
CA ALA A 38 -18.05 -0.87 5.57
C ALA A 38 -16.57 -0.64 5.23
N ALA A 39 -15.66 -1.06 6.12
CA ALA A 39 -14.22 -1.00 5.89
C ALA A 39 -13.77 -1.96 4.78
N GLN A 40 -14.36 -3.16 4.70
CA GLN A 40 -14.10 -4.09 3.61
C GLN A 40 -14.62 -3.56 2.26
N GLU A 41 -15.81 -2.97 2.22
CA GLU A 41 -16.36 -2.34 1.01
C GLU A 41 -15.46 -1.20 0.52
N ARG A 42 -15.06 -0.32 1.45
CA ARG A 42 -14.09 0.75 1.16
C ARG A 42 -12.79 0.19 0.62
N GLY A 43 -12.22 -0.82 1.29
CA GLY A 43 -10.99 -1.47 0.84
C GLY A 43 -11.11 -2.09 -0.54
N GLN A 44 -12.26 -2.69 -0.86
CA GLN A 44 -12.50 -3.27 -2.18
C GLN A 44 -12.52 -2.21 -3.30
N GLN A 45 -12.93 -0.98 -2.98
CA GLN A 45 -12.93 0.15 -3.90
C GLN A 45 -11.59 0.88 -3.97
N SER A 46 -10.86 0.92 -2.85
CA SER A 46 -9.68 1.79 -2.69
C SER A 46 -8.34 1.06 -2.70
N ILE A 47 -8.27 -0.28 -2.72
CA ILE A 47 -7.00 -1.01 -2.74
C ILE A 47 -6.70 -1.52 -4.15
N ALA A 48 -5.48 -1.27 -4.62
CA ALA A 48 -4.90 -1.88 -5.80
C ALA A 48 -3.61 -2.63 -5.43
N ILE A 49 -3.61 -3.96 -5.58
CA ILE A 49 -2.46 -4.83 -5.36
C ILE A 49 -1.72 -5.02 -6.68
N ILE A 50 -0.45 -4.65 -6.75
CA ILE A 50 0.37 -4.81 -7.96
C ILE A 50 0.96 -6.22 -8.00
N SER A 51 0.25 -7.16 -8.62
CA SER A 51 0.65 -8.55 -8.75
C SER A 51 1.73 -8.77 -9.82
N ALA A 52 2.72 -9.57 -9.48
CA ALA A 52 3.74 -10.03 -10.43
C ALA A 52 3.22 -10.97 -11.53
N LYS A 53 2.01 -11.50 -11.41
CA LYS A 53 1.39 -12.40 -12.40
C LYS A 53 0.12 -11.81 -13.01
N TYR A 54 -0.69 -11.14 -12.20
CA TYR A 54 -2.05 -10.74 -12.58
C TYR A 54 -2.19 -9.24 -12.91
N GLY A 55 -1.10 -8.47 -12.90
CA GLY A 55 -1.18 -7.01 -13.12
C GLY A 55 -1.73 -6.30 -11.88
N VAL A 56 -2.90 -5.66 -11.98
CA VAL A 56 -3.54 -4.99 -10.84
C VAL A 56 -4.71 -5.83 -10.35
N LEU A 57 -4.78 -6.07 -9.04
CA LEU A 57 -5.85 -6.81 -8.39
C LEU A 57 -6.56 -5.93 -7.35
N LYS A 58 -7.88 -6.07 -7.26
CA LYS A 58 -8.66 -5.68 -6.09
C LYS A 58 -8.61 -6.77 -5.01
N PRO A 59 -8.90 -6.45 -3.73
CA PRO A 59 -8.88 -7.41 -2.63
C PRO A 59 -9.65 -8.72 -2.90
N LEU A 60 -10.84 -8.63 -3.50
CA LEU A 60 -11.72 -9.78 -3.72
C LEU A 60 -11.53 -10.49 -5.07
N ASP A 61 -10.59 -10.04 -5.91
CA ASP A 61 -10.32 -10.73 -7.18
C ASP A 61 -9.79 -12.15 -6.93
N LEU A 62 -10.36 -13.14 -7.62
CA LEU A 62 -9.97 -14.54 -7.45
C LEU A 62 -8.64 -14.82 -8.14
N ILE A 63 -7.68 -15.37 -7.40
CA ILE A 63 -6.36 -15.75 -7.90
C ILE A 63 -5.96 -17.15 -7.42
N ALA A 64 -5.10 -17.79 -8.21
CA ALA A 64 -4.38 -18.98 -7.78
C ALA A 64 -3.00 -18.58 -7.22
N PRO A 65 -2.47 -19.30 -6.22
CA PRO A 65 -1.14 -19.02 -5.72
C PRO A 65 -0.07 -19.26 -6.78
N TYR A 66 1.03 -18.53 -6.67
CA TYR A 66 2.02 -18.43 -7.74
C TYR A 66 3.42 -18.04 -7.18
N LYS A 67 4.48 -18.37 -7.93
CA LYS A 67 5.90 -18.14 -7.53
C LYS A 67 6.64 -17.13 -8.41
N GLN A 68 5.99 -16.59 -9.43
CA GLN A 68 6.54 -15.60 -10.36
C GLN A 68 7.09 -14.38 -9.60
N LYS A 69 8.29 -13.96 -9.99
CA LYS A 69 8.87 -12.66 -9.62
C LYS A 69 8.37 -11.59 -10.59
N ILE A 70 8.32 -10.34 -10.13
CA ILE A 70 7.88 -9.22 -10.94
C ILE A 70 8.83 -9.01 -12.13
N ASN A 71 8.27 -8.84 -13.33
CA ASN A 71 8.97 -8.37 -14.50
C ASN A 71 8.43 -6.99 -14.87
N ASN A 72 9.17 -5.93 -14.52
CA ASN A 72 8.70 -4.55 -14.68
C ASN A 72 8.43 -4.21 -16.14
N LYS A 73 9.20 -4.72 -17.10
CA LYS A 73 8.98 -4.44 -18.52
C LYS A 73 7.63 -4.98 -19.00
N LEU A 74 7.31 -6.22 -18.61
CA LEU A 74 6.04 -6.86 -18.98
C LEU A 74 4.84 -6.26 -18.25
N MET A 75 5.01 -5.90 -16.97
CA MET A 75 3.90 -5.39 -16.15
C MET A 75 3.64 -3.89 -16.31
N ARG A 76 4.61 -3.10 -16.81
CA ARG A 76 4.46 -1.64 -16.91
C ARG A 76 3.21 -1.24 -17.66
N LYS A 77 3.03 -1.68 -18.90
CA LYS A 77 1.87 -1.29 -19.72
C LYS A 77 0.53 -1.64 -19.07
N PRO A 78 0.23 -2.90 -18.71
CA PRO A 78 -1.07 -3.24 -18.14
C PRO A 78 -1.34 -2.56 -16.80
N VAL A 79 -0.31 -2.31 -15.98
CA VAL A 79 -0.45 -1.60 -14.70
C VAL A 79 -0.70 -0.11 -14.93
N THR A 80 0.04 0.54 -15.84
CA THR A 80 -0.18 1.95 -16.20
C THR A 80 -1.59 2.16 -16.73
N ASP A 81 -2.00 1.38 -17.74
CA ASP A 81 -3.31 1.51 -18.38
C ASP A 81 -4.45 1.42 -17.36
N TYR A 82 -4.35 0.49 -16.40
CA TYR A 82 -5.34 0.32 -15.35
C TYR A 82 -5.35 1.49 -14.35
N LEU A 83 -4.18 1.87 -13.81
CA LEU A 83 -4.10 2.86 -12.73
C LEU A 83 -4.40 4.29 -13.21
N GLU A 84 -4.04 4.63 -14.45
CA GLU A 84 -4.38 5.95 -15.02
C GLU A 84 -5.89 6.07 -15.28
N ALA A 85 -6.56 4.99 -15.69
CA ALA A 85 -8.01 4.98 -15.87
C ALA A 85 -8.79 5.20 -14.56
N MET A 86 -8.21 4.87 -13.39
CA MET A 86 -8.88 5.08 -12.10
C MET A 86 -8.96 6.55 -11.67
N SER A 87 -8.06 7.41 -12.16
CA SER A 87 -8.01 8.85 -11.85
C SER A 87 -8.22 9.23 -10.37
N PRO A 88 -7.49 8.62 -9.41
CA PRO A 88 -7.68 8.91 -7.99
C PRO A 88 -7.28 10.34 -7.64
N SER A 89 -7.96 10.92 -6.64
CA SER A 89 -7.61 12.23 -6.05
C SER A 89 -6.32 12.18 -5.24
N LEU A 90 -6.10 11.08 -4.52
CA LEU A 90 -4.95 10.81 -3.66
C LEU A 90 -4.52 9.36 -3.82
N ILE A 91 -3.21 9.13 -3.92
CA ILE A 91 -2.56 7.82 -3.97
C ILE A 91 -1.69 7.68 -2.72
N VAL A 92 -1.92 6.61 -1.96
CA VAL A 92 -1.10 6.19 -0.82
C VAL A 92 -0.28 4.98 -1.25
N ASP A 93 1.03 5.17 -1.44
CA ASP A 93 1.91 4.12 -1.94
C ASP A 93 2.57 3.35 -0.78
N CYS A 94 2.10 2.12 -0.56
CA CYS A 94 2.66 1.18 0.40
C CYS A 94 3.52 0.09 -0.27
N ARG A 95 3.78 0.19 -1.57
CA ARG A 95 4.58 -0.79 -2.32
C ARG A 95 6.03 -0.78 -1.87
N SER A 96 6.68 -1.94 -1.91
CA SER A 96 8.14 -1.96 -1.82
C SER A 96 8.77 -1.34 -3.07
N SER A 97 10.02 -0.88 -2.96
CA SER A 97 10.76 -0.28 -4.08
C SER A 97 10.78 -1.13 -5.35
N THR A 98 10.83 -2.46 -5.20
CA THR A 98 10.75 -3.42 -6.31
C THR A 98 9.48 -3.24 -7.15
N TYR A 99 8.34 -2.95 -6.52
CA TYR A 99 7.05 -2.76 -7.20
C TYR A 99 6.77 -1.30 -7.56
N GLN A 100 7.38 -0.34 -6.85
CA GLN A 100 7.32 1.08 -7.23
C GLN A 100 7.89 1.31 -8.64
N GLY A 101 8.96 0.59 -9.03
CA GLY A 101 9.55 0.69 -10.37
C GLY A 101 8.69 0.18 -11.54
N VAL A 102 7.52 -0.40 -11.28
CA VAL A 102 6.58 -0.83 -12.32
C VAL A 102 5.82 0.38 -12.89
N TRP A 103 5.37 1.27 -12.01
CA TRP A 103 4.60 2.47 -12.35
C TRP A 103 4.84 3.58 -11.34
N THR A 104 5.16 4.76 -11.86
CA THR A 104 5.36 5.99 -11.10
C THR A 104 4.08 6.81 -11.11
N ALA A 105 3.49 7.00 -9.94
CA ALA A 105 2.32 7.85 -9.77
C ALA A 105 2.68 9.34 -9.96
N PRO A 106 1.72 10.20 -10.37
CA PRO A 106 1.91 11.65 -10.36
C PRO A 106 2.30 12.13 -8.95
N PHE A 107 3.46 12.77 -8.82
CA PHE A 107 4.01 13.18 -7.52
C PHE A 107 3.10 14.11 -6.73
N SER A 108 2.37 15.00 -7.42
CA SER A 108 1.40 15.92 -6.80
C SER A 108 0.25 15.22 -6.07
N LYS A 109 -0.04 13.96 -6.42
CA LYS A 109 -1.15 13.17 -5.85
C LYS A 109 -0.67 11.96 -5.04
N CYS A 110 0.62 11.71 -4.98
CA CYS A 110 1.18 10.50 -4.38
C CYS A 110 1.84 10.81 -3.04
N VAL A 111 1.54 9.98 -2.04
CA VAL A 111 2.21 9.95 -0.74
C VAL A 111 2.89 8.59 -0.57
N ASP A 112 4.22 8.58 -0.53
CA ASP A 112 5.00 7.37 -0.23
C ASP A 112 5.08 7.13 1.27
N ILE A 113 4.65 5.94 1.72
CA ILE A 113 4.74 5.56 3.12
C ILE A 113 6.14 5.01 3.41
N LYS A 114 6.99 5.87 3.98
CA LYS A 114 8.34 5.53 4.45
C LYS A 114 8.27 5.08 5.90
N VAL A 115 8.88 3.95 6.22
CA VAL A 115 8.87 3.42 7.59
C VAL A 115 10.27 3.45 8.17
N PHE A 116 10.39 4.01 9.36
CA PHE A 116 11.62 4.11 10.12
C PHE A 116 11.44 3.52 11.51
N THR A 117 12.54 3.30 12.22
CA THR A 117 12.54 3.09 13.66
C THR A 117 13.34 4.21 14.31
N GLU A 118 13.11 4.47 15.58
CA GLU A 118 13.94 5.37 16.37
C GLU A 118 14.74 4.54 17.38
N VAL A 119 16.06 4.72 17.40
CA VAL A 119 16.96 4.10 18.38
C VAL A 119 17.81 5.22 18.96
N ASP A 120 17.68 5.45 20.27
CA ASP A 120 18.38 6.52 21.00
C ASP A 120 18.14 7.93 20.38
N GLY A 121 16.91 8.21 19.96
CA GLY A 121 16.54 9.47 19.29
C GLY A 121 17.02 9.58 17.84
N VAL A 122 17.69 8.56 17.30
CA VAL A 122 18.19 8.54 15.92
C VAL A 122 17.27 7.71 15.02
N LYS A 123 16.73 8.36 14.00
CA LYS A 123 15.92 7.73 12.94
C LYS A 123 16.77 6.76 12.10
N LYS A 124 16.38 5.49 12.02
CA LYS A 124 17.02 4.44 11.22
C LYS A 124 16.03 3.79 10.26
N VAL A 125 16.50 3.46 9.05
CA VAL A 125 15.69 2.72 8.06
C VAL A 125 15.49 1.28 8.54
N ILE A 126 14.26 0.77 8.42
CA ILE A 126 13.94 -0.62 8.79
C ILE A 126 13.23 -1.37 7.66
N THR A 127 13.78 -2.52 7.29
CA THR A 127 13.25 -3.33 6.17
C THR A 127 12.25 -4.39 6.64
N HIS A 128 12.43 -4.95 7.84
CA HIS A 128 11.56 -6.01 8.35
C HIS A 128 10.21 -5.49 8.85
N MET A 129 10.20 -4.40 9.63
CA MET A 129 8.97 -3.82 10.19
C MET A 129 8.18 -2.98 9.19
N SER A 130 8.79 -2.51 8.10
CA SER A 130 8.09 -1.70 7.10
C SER A 130 6.84 -2.37 6.53
N LYS A 131 6.90 -3.68 6.30
CA LYS A 131 5.74 -4.46 5.82
C LYS A 131 4.60 -4.42 6.83
N LYS A 132 4.89 -4.61 8.13
CA LYS A 132 3.90 -4.60 9.22
C LYS A 132 3.24 -3.22 9.30
N THR A 133 4.04 -2.17 9.45
CA THR A 133 3.54 -0.78 9.59
C THR A 133 2.71 -0.34 8.40
N ARG A 134 3.10 -0.69 7.16
CA ARG A 134 2.28 -0.39 5.97
C ARG A 134 0.93 -1.12 5.98
N GLY A 135 0.87 -2.33 6.53
CA GLY A 135 -0.38 -3.04 6.76
C GLY A 135 -1.27 -2.34 7.79
N GLU A 136 -0.69 -1.89 8.90
CA GLU A 136 -1.39 -1.15 9.96
C GLU A 136 -1.87 0.24 9.49
N VAL A 137 -1.04 0.94 8.70
CA VAL A 137 -1.43 2.20 8.04
C VAL A 137 -2.60 1.96 7.09
N THR A 138 -2.51 0.92 6.25
CA THR A 138 -3.62 0.55 5.36
C THR A 138 -4.88 0.29 6.17
N ARG A 139 -4.80 -0.51 7.24
CA ARG A 139 -5.93 -0.80 8.14
C ARG A 139 -6.55 0.49 8.70
N THR A 140 -5.72 1.36 9.27
CA THR A 140 -6.15 2.65 9.85
C THR A 140 -6.96 3.47 8.85
N LEU A 141 -6.49 3.54 7.59
CA LEU A 141 -7.19 4.25 6.52
C LEU A 141 -8.51 3.61 6.10
N LEU A 142 -8.63 2.29 6.23
CA LEU A 142 -9.88 1.59 5.96
C LEU A 142 -10.90 1.73 7.10
N GLU A 143 -10.45 1.98 8.32
CA GLU A 143 -11.31 2.13 9.50
C GLU A 143 -11.75 3.60 9.73
N ASP A 144 -11.02 4.59 9.21
CA ASP A 144 -11.32 6.03 9.32
C ASP A 144 -11.97 6.60 8.03
N ILE A 145 -12.24 7.90 7.97
CA ILE A 145 -12.71 8.60 6.77
C ILE A 145 -11.62 8.54 5.69
N SER A 146 -12.02 8.40 4.42
CA SER A 146 -11.05 8.38 3.32
C SER A 146 -10.45 9.78 3.09
N PRO A 147 -9.13 9.96 3.29
CA PRO A 147 -8.50 11.25 3.02
C PRO A 147 -8.55 11.60 1.52
N THR A 148 -8.65 12.89 1.25
CA THR A 148 -8.70 13.47 -0.09
C THR A 148 -7.40 14.16 -0.49
N ASN A 149 -6.54 14.48 0.49
CA ASN A 149 -5.26 15.15 0.27
C ASN A 149 -4.18 14.68 1.30
N PRO A 150 -2.89 15.01 1.08
CA PRO A 150 -1.80 14.58 1.96
C PRO A 150 -1.88 15.07 3.41
N HIS A 151 -2.48 16.24 3.67
CA HIS A 151 -2.61 16.78 5.02
C HIS A 151 -3.67 16.02 5.83
N GLU A 152 -4.83 15.75 5.24
CA GLU A 152 -5.85 14.88 5.86
C GLU A 152 -5.31 13.48 6.14
N LEU A 153 -4.51 12.93 5.22
CA LEU A 153 -3.82 11.66 5.44
C LEU A 153 -2.91 11.72 6.68
N PHE A 154 -2.12 12.78 6.81
CA PHE A 154 -1.25 12.98 7.97
C PHE A 154 -2.05 13.14 9.27
N GLU A 155 -3.15 13.89 9.26
CA GLU A 155 -4.03 14.06 10.43
C GLU A 155 -4.62 12.73 10.90
N ILE A 156 -5.01 11.84 9.99
CA ILE A 156 -5.52 10.51 10.34
C ILE A 156 -4.39 9.65 10.92
N ILE A 157 -3.26 9.53 10.21
CA ILE A 157 -2.19 8.62 10.61
C ILE A 157 -1.50 9.08 11.90
N SER A 158 -1.37 10.38 12.15
CA SER A 158 -0.73 10.92 13.36
C SER A 158 -1.48 10.62 14.67
N ARG A 159 -2.77 10.28 14.60
CA ARG A 159 -3.54 9.78 15.77
C ARG A 159 -3.06 8.40 16.22
N HIS A 160 -2.47 7.62 15.32
CA HIS A 160 -2.09 6.23 15.53
C HIS A 160 -0.59 5.98 15.42
N PHE A 161 0.20 6.92 14.91
CA PHE A 161 1.64 6.73 14.74
C PHE A 161 2.38 8.04 15.00
N GLN A 162 3.60 7.93 15.54
CA GLN A 162 4.55 9.04 15.41
C GLN A 162 4.94 9.14 13.95
N CYS A 163 4.62 10.26 13.30
CA CYS A 163 4.92 10.46 11.89
C CYS A 163 5.22 11.91 11.54
N LYS A 164 5.80 12.10 10.35
CA LYS A 164 6.11 13.41 9.76
C LYS A 164 5.73 13.42 8.29
N LEU A 165 5.05 14.47 7.85
CA LEU A 165 4.76 14.71 6.44
C LEU A 165 5.85 15.61 5.82
N ILE A 166 6.35 15.21 4.65
CA ILE A 166 7.31 15.96 3.84
C ILE A 166 6.62 16.31 2.51
N GLY A 167 6.73 17.59 2.13
CA GLY A 167 6.15 18.12 0.90
C GLY A 167 6.70 17.47 -0.37
N ALA A 168 5.84 17.26 -1.36
CA ALA A 168 6.28 16.86 -2.69
C ALA A 168 7.17 17.93 -3.35
N THR A 169 7.96 17.49 -4.32
CA THR A 169 8.73 18.35 -5.22
C THR A 169 8.49 17.91 -6.67
N ASP A 170 9.04 18.64 -7.63
CA ASP A 170 9.03 18.21 -9.04
C ASP A 170 9.76 16.88 -9.29
N LYS A 171 10.55 16.42 -8.31
CA LYS A 171 11.39 15.23 -8.40
C LYS A 171 10.98 14.10 -7.47
N SER A 172 10.04 14.34 -6.54
CA SER A 172 9.64 13.37 -5.52
C SER A 172 8.19 13.53 -5.10
N PRO A 173 7.47 12.43 -4.79
CA PRO A 173 6.14 12.51 -4.21
C PRO A 173 6.22 13.10 -2.80
N TRP A 174 5.04 13.32 -2.18
CA TRP A 174 4.97 13.52 -0.75
C TRP A 174 5.52 12.29 -0.05
N GLU A 175 6.14 12.47 1.11
CA GLU A 175 6.58 11.36 1.95
C GLU A 175 5.91 11.46 3.32
N LEU A 176 5.28 10.38 3.75
CA LEU A 176 4.84 10.23 5.13
C LEU A 176 5.80 9.28 5.83
N GLU A 177 6.67 9.85 6.65
CA GLU A 177 7.62 9.10 7.47
C GLU A 177 6.89 8.61 8.72
N VAL A 178 6.73 7.29 8.85
CA VAL A 178 6.04 6.64 9.97
C VAL A 178 7.07 5.89 10.82
N ILE A 179 7.09 6.17 12.13
CA ILE A 179 7.93 5.42 13.07
C ILE A 179 7.22 4.13 13.46
N ALA A 180 7.87 3.00 13.20
CA ALA A 180 7.42 1.68 13.59
C ALA A 180 7.42 1.54 15.11
N ARG A 181 6.40 0.84 15.62
CA ARG A 181 6.23 0.48 17.03
C ARG A 181 6.81 -0.90 17.34
#